data_AF-M6CZ68-F1
#
_entry.id   AF-M6CZ68-F1
#
_cell.length_a   1.000
_cell.length_b   1.000
_cell.length_c   1.000
_cell.angle_alpha   90.00
_cell.angle_beta   90.00
_cell.angle_gamma   90.00
#
_symmetry.space_group_name_H-M   'P 1'
#
loop_
_entity.id
_entity.type
_entity.pdbx_description
1 polymer ?
#
loop_
_entity_poly.entity_id
_entity_poly.type
_entity_poly.pdbx_seq_one_letter_code
_entity_poly.pdbx_strand_id
1 'polypeptide(L)'
;MGRKKILILILLLFIQTCKGGILDKMKDLKKEGKYLDLAILCNEHKDEEYKEICNSAWDETGKRIDQILSQQADLPFLRVSVDEKTKKQIEEIFSKNPALKDRYLPIWKKIVQE
;
A
#
# COMPACT_ATOMS: atom_id res chain seq x y z
N MET A 1 45.67 -14.01 11.72
CA MET A 1 44.25 -14.08 12.14
C MET A 1 43.41 -12.83 11.85
N GLY A 2 43.92 -11.80 11.14
CA GLY A 2 43.21 -10.52 10.90
C GLY A 2 42.46 -10.39 9.57
N ARG A 3 42.90 -11.04 8.48
CA ARG A 3 42.28 -10.90 7.15
C ARG A 3 40.86 -11.45 7.04
N LYS A 4 40.54 -12.53 7.77
CA LYS A 4 39.20 -13.14 7.79
C LYS A 4 38.16 -12.27 8.53
N LYS A 5 38.58 -11.50 9.56
CA LYS A 5 37.67 -10.61 10.31
C LYS A 5 37.29 -9.36 9.50
N ILE A 6 38.22 -8.83 8.69
CA ILE A 6 37.97 -7.66 7.83
C ILE A 6 36.96 -7.99 6.71
N LEU A 7 37.05 -9.19 6.11
CA LEU A 7 36.09 -9.61 5.08
C LEU A 7 34.65 -9.71 5.61
N ILE A 8 34.48 -10.16 6.87
CA ILE A 8 33.17 -10.29 7.52
C ILE A 8 32.54 -8.91 7.83
N LEU A 9 33.35 -7.92 8.22
CA LEU A 9 32.91 -6.55 8.47
C LEU A 9 32.44 -5.83 7.20
N ILE A 10 33.08 -6.10 6.06
CA ILE A 10 32.68 -5.51 4.76
C ILE A 10 31.36 -6.13 4.27
N LEU A 11 31.12 -7.42 4.53
CA LEU A 11 29.88 -8.09 4.14
C LEU A 11 28.65 -7.56 4.92
N LEU A 12 28.82 -7.20 6.19
CA LEU A 12 27.75 -6.65 7.03
C LEU A 12 27.31 -5.23 6.62
N LEU A 13 28.21 -4.42 6.07
CA LEU A 13 27.91 -3.06 5.61
C LEU A 13 27.03 -3.03 4.34
N PHE A 14 27.13 -4.05 3.48
CA PHE A 14 26.33 -4.12 2.25
C PHE A 14 24.85 -4.45 2.49
N ILE A 15 24.48 -4.98 3.65
CA ILE A 15 23.08 -5.34 3.96
C ILE A 15 22.26 -4.09 4.30
N GLN A 16 22.89 -2.99 4.73
CA GLN A 16 22.19 -1.78 5.16
C GLN A 16 21.76 -0.86 3.99
N THR A 17 22.33 -1.01 2.79
CA THR A 17 22.05 -0.09 1.67
C THR A 17 20.74 -0.39 0.93
N CYS A 18 20.15 -1.58 1.11
CA CYS A 18 18.85 -1.89 0.52
C CYS A 18 17.68 -1.18 1.23
N LYS A 19 17.79 -0.91 2.54
CA LYS A 19 16.68 -0.37 3.34
C LYS A 19 16.43 1.13 3.13
N GLY A 20 17.50 1.92 2.92
CA GLY A 20 17.38 3.36 2.67
C GLY A 20 16.57 3.69 1.42
N GLY A 21 16.78 2.94 0.34
CA GLY A 21 16.07 3.17 -0.93
C GLY A 21 14.55 2.94 -0.85
N ILE A 22 14.09 2.03 0.01
CA ILE A 22 12.65 1.79 0.20
C ILE A 22 11.99 2.93 0.95
N LEU A 23 12.60 3.42 2.03
CA LEU A 23 12.06 4.54 2.80
C LEU A 23 11.96 5.81 1.95
N ASP A 24 12.99 6.10 1.16
CA ASP A 24 12.99 7.27 0.28
C ASP A 24 11.89 7.15 -0.78
N LYS A 25 11.75 5.98 -1.41
CA LYS A 25 10.65 5.70 -2.34
C LYS A 25 9.28 5.86 -1.68
N MET A 26 9.10 5.39 -0.44
CA MET A 26 7.86 5.57 0.31
C MET A 26 7.54 7.05 0.55
N LYS A 27 8.54 7.84 0.96
CA LYS A 27 8.40 9.29 1.17
C LYS A 27 8.04 10.02 -0.12
N ASP A 28 8.65 9.63 -1.24
CA ASP A 28 8.33 10.21 -2.55
C ASP A 28 6.89 9.91 -2.94
N LEU A 29 6.44 8.66 -2.83
CA LEU A 29 5.04 8.29 -3.09
C LEU A 29 4.06 9.06 -2.19
N LYS A 30 4.39 9.24 -0.90
CA LYS A 30 3.59 10.04 0.03
C LYS A 30 3.51 11.51 -0.43
N LYS A 31 4.64 12.09 -0.80
CA LYS A 31 4.73 13.48 -1.27
C LYS A 31 3.93 13.71 -2.55
N GLU A 32 3.94 12.72 -3.45
CA GLU A 32 3.16 12.75 -4.70
C GLU A 32 1.66 12.44 -4.49
N GLY A 33 1.24 12.08 -3.28
CA GLY A 33 -0.15 11.69 -2.99
C GLY A 33 -0.56 10.35 -3.60
N LYS A 34 0.40 9.51 -4.01
CA LYS A 34 0.18 8.19 -4.60
C LYS A 34 -0.08 7.13 -3.53
N TYR A 35 -1.13 7.33 -2.74
CA TYR A 35 -1.39 6.52 -1.55
C TYR A 35 -1.74 5.06 -1.85
N LEU A 36 -2.33 4.75 -3.01
CA LEU A 36 -2.57 3.35 -3.42
C LEU A 36 -1.26 2.62 -3.71
N ASP A 37 -0.34 3.24 -4.46
CA ASP A 37 0.99 2.67 -4.72
C ASP A 37 1.78 2.50 -3.40
N LEU A 38 1.68 3.50 -2.51
CA LEU A 38 2.31 3.44 -1.21
C LEU A 38 1.72 2.34 -0.32
N ALA A 39 0.40 2.15 -0.31
CA ALA A 39 -0.26 1.11 0.45
C ALA A 39 0.11 -0.30 -0.04
N ILE A 40 0.28 -0.47 -1.36
CA ILE A 40 0.80 -1.72 -1.94
C ILE A 40 2.24 -1.96 -1.46
N LEU A 41 3.10 -0.95 -1.54
CA LEU A 41 4.49 -1.07 -1.07
C LEU A 41 4.55 -1.39 0.44
N CYS A 42 3.67 -0.80 1.24
CA CYS A 42 3.53 -1.09 2.67
C CYS A 42 3.04 -2.51 2.97
N ASN A 43 2.27 -3.12 2.08
CA ASN A 43 1.88 -4.52 2.23
C ASN A 43 3.06 -5.47 2.01
N GLU A 44 4.07 -5.06 1.24
CA GLU A 44 5.29 -5.80 0.95
C GLU A 44 6.38 -5.59 2.01
N HIS A 45 6.42 -4.41 2.62
CA HIS A 45 7.42 -4.02 3.60
C HIS A 45 6.78 -3.67 4.95
N LYS A 46 6.75 -4.65 5.85
CA LYS A 46 6.09 -4.57 7.17
C LYS A 46 7.04 -4.24 8.32
N ASP A 47 8.24 -3.75 8.04
CA ASP A 47 9.19 -3.36 9.07
C ASP A 47 8.63 -2.22 9.95
N GLU A 48 8.89 -2.26 11.27
CA GLU A 48 8.35 -1.27 12.23
C GLU A 48 8.80 0.17 11.90
N GLU A 49 9.96 0.33 11.26
CA GLU A 49 10.47 1.62 10.78
C GLU A 49 9.56 2.31 9.74
N TYR A 50 8.71 1.55 9.03
CA TYR A 50 7.79 2.06 8.02
C TYR A 50 6.36 2.25 8.56
N LYS A 51 6.11 1.91 9.83
CA LYS A 51 4.76 1.85 10.38
C LYS A 51 4.01 3.17 10.29
N GLU A 52 4.64 4.29 10.62
CA GLU A 52 3.97 5.60 10.59
C GLU A 52 3.55 5.99 9.17
N ILE A 53 4.45 5.82 8.20
CA ILE A 53 4.16 6.12 6.80
C ILE A 53 3.11 5.16 6.23
N CYS A 54 3.15 3.89 6.62
CA CYS A 54 2.18 2.90 6.17
C CYS A 54 0.79 3.07 6.79
N ASN A 55 0.71 3.44 8.07
CA ASN A 55 -0.57 3.79 8.70
C ASN A 55 -1.21 4.97 7.97
N SER A 56 -0.44 6.03 7.71
CA SER A 56 -0.91 7.18 6.92
C SER A 56 -1.37 6.77 5.52
N ALA A 57 -0.65 5.86 4.86
CA ALA A 57 -1.01 5.37 3.54
C ALA A 57 -2.31 4.55 3.53
N TRP A 58 -2.52 3.69 4.52
CA TRP A 58 -3.74 2.90 4.66
C TRP A 58 -4.95 3.77 5.03
N ASP A 59 -4.76 4.80 5.87
CA ASP A 59 -5.82 5.75 6.21
C ASP A 59 -6.29 6.54 4.98
N GLU A 60 -5.35 7.09 4.20
CA GLU A 60 -5.67 7.82 2.97
C GLU A 60 -6.27 6.89 1.89
N THR A 61 -5.78 5.65 1.80
CA THR A 61 -6.38 4.62 0.95
C THR A 61 -7.83 4.34 1.35
N GLY A 62 -8.11 4.22 2.66
CA GLY A 62 -9.48 4.04 3.17
C GLY A 62 -10.40 5.19 2.75
N LYS A 63 -9.95 6.44 2.92
CA LYS A 63 -10.69 7.64 2.48
C LYS A 63 -10.96 7.62 0.97
N ARG A 64 -9.98 7.21 0.17
CA ARG A 64 -10.14 7.08 -1.29
C ARG A 64 -11.19 6.03 -1.66
N ILE A 65 -11.20 4.89 -0.97
CA ILE A 65 -12.22 3.85 -1.17
C ILE A 65 -13.59 4.38 -0.76
N ASP A 66 -13.72 5.03 0.40
CA ASP A 66 -14.97 5.65 0.86
C ASP A 66 -15.52 6.64 -0.18
N GLN A 67 -14.66 7.49 -0.75
CA GLN A 67 -15.03 8.41 -1.82
C GLN A 67 -15.58 7.67 -3.05
N ILE A 68 -14.91 6.60 -3.50
CA ILE A 68 -15.40 5.80 -4.64
C ILE A 68 -16.77 5.19 -4.32
N LEU A 69 -16.91 4.57 -3.16
CA LEU A 69 -18.16 3.92 -2.77
C LEU A 69 -19.32 4.91 -2.58
N SER A 70 -19.02 6.15 -2.17
CA SER A 70 -20.02 7.22 -2.08
C SER A 70 -20.54 7.74 -3.42
N GLN A 71 -19.89 7.41 -4.54
CA GLN A 71 -20.38 7.76 -5.88
C GLN A 71 -21.57 6.91 -6.32
N GLN A 72 -22.00 5.94 -5.49
CA GLN A 72 -23.20 5.19 -5.76
C GLN A 72 -24.38 6.15 -5.96
N ALA A 73 -24.93 6.17 -7.17
CA ALA A 73 -26.08 6.99 -7.51
C ALA A 73 -27.33 6.52 -6.76
N ASP A 74 -28.30 7.42 -6.60
CA ASP A 74 -29.57 7.15 -5.91
C ASP A 74 -30.36 5.97 -6.51
N LEU A 75 -30.09 5.62 -7.77
CA LEU A 75 -30.68 4.47 -8.43
C LEU A 75 -29.99 3.17 -7.97
N PRO A 76 -30.69 2.26 -7.27
CA PRO A 76 -30.08 1.13 -6.55
C PRO A 76 -29.43 0.07 -7.46
N PHE A 77 -29.64 0.15 -8.76
CA PHE A 77 -29.06 -0.75 -9.77
C PHE A 77 -27.81 -0.18 -10.44
N LEU A 78 -27.51 1.11 -10.28
CA LEU A 78 -26.32 1.73 -10.88
C LEU A 78 -25.10 1.41 -10.03
N ARG A 79 -24.22 0.58 -10.58
CA ARG A 79 -22.90 0.27 -10.03
C ARG A 79 -21.90 1.37 -10.38
N VAL A 80 -20.95 1.62 -9.47
CA VAL A 80 -19.86 2.57 -9.67
C VAL A 80 -18.86 2.00 -10.68
N SER A 81 -18.53 2.79 -11.69
CA SER A 81 -17.47 2.49 -12.64
C SER A 81 -16.15 3.03 -12.09
N VAL A 82 -15.15 2.17 -11.96
CA VAL A 82 -13.80 2.53 -11.55
C VAL A 82 -12.84 2.14 -12.66
N ASP A 83 -11.80 2.93 -12.90
CA ASP A 83 -10.80 2.56 -13.89
C ASP A 83 -10.07 1.26 -13.49
N GLU A 84 -9.69 0.47 -14.50
CA GLU A 84 -9.06 -0.85 -14.36
C GLU A 84 -7.83 -0.82 -13.43
N LYS A 85 -7.02 0.25 -13.53
CA LYS A 85 -5.78 0.38 -12.75
C LYS A 85 -6.11 0.54 -11.27
N THR A 86 -6.95 1.51 -10.93
CA THR A 86 -7.38 1.77 -9.55
C THR A 86 -8.05 0.54 -8.95
N LYS A 87 -8.92 -0.14 -9.73
CA LYS A 87 -9.58 -1.37 -9.30
C LYS A 87 -8.57 -2.46 -8.92
N LYS A 88 -7.60 -2.74 -9.79
CA LYS A 88 -6.55 -3.74 -9.52
C LYS A 88 -5.71 -3.39 -8.29
N GLN A 89 -5.34 -2.12 -8.14
CA GLN A 89 -4.56 -1.68 -6.98
C GLN A 89 -5.33 -1.90 -5.67
N ILE A 90 -6.62 -1.56 -5.64
CA ILE A 90 -7.47 -1.76 -4.46
C ILE A 90 -7.66 -3.25 -4.14
N GLU A 91 -7.90 -4.08 -5.16
CA GLU A 91 -8.03 -5.53 -4.98
C GLU A 91 -6.73 -6.17 -4.49
N GLU A 92 -5.58 -5.71 -5.00
CA GLU A 92 -4.29 -6.12 -4.48
C GLU A 92 -4.13 -5.72 -3.00
N ILE A 93 -4.50 -4.50 -2.63
CA ILE A 93 -4.45 -4.04 -1.24
C ILE A 93 -5.29 -4.94 -0.35
N PHE A 94 -6.52 -5.28 -0.75
CA PHE A 94 -7.38 -6.21 -0.02
C PHE A 94 -6.77 -7.60 0.14
N SER A 95 -5.99 -8.08 -0.83
CA SER A 95 -5.37 -9.41 -0.74
C SER A 95 -4.33 -9.52 0.38
N LYS A 96 -3.70 -8.41 0.78
CA LYS A 96 -2.57 -8.37 1.73
C LYS A 96 -2.85 -7.55 3.00
N ASN A 97 -3.93 -6.77 3.05
CA ASN A 97 -4.34 -5.96 4.20
C ASN A 97 -5.72 -6.41 4.74
N PRO A 98 -5.76 -7.26 5.79
CA PRO A 98 -7.02 -7.76 6.35
C PRO A 98 -7.97 -6.66 6.85
N ALA A 99 -7.43 -5.60 7.47
CA ALA A 99 -8.28 -4.54 8.03
C ALA A 99 -9.07 -3.80 6.94
N LEU A 100 -8.41 -3.44 5.82
CA LEU A 100 -9.08 -2.82 4.69
C LEU A 100 -10.00 -3.82 3.96
N LYS A 101 -9.57 -5.06 3.82
CA LYS A 101 -10.38 -6.12 3.21
C LYS A 101 -11.71 -6.31 3.94
N ASP A 102 -11.66 -6.52 5.25
CA ASP A 102 -12.85 -6.83 6.04
C ASP A 102 -13.82 -5.65 6.06
N ARG A 103 -13.30 -4.42 6.07
CA ARG A 103 -14.10 -3.21 6.05
C ARG A 103 -14.77 -2.95 4.69
N TYR A 104 -14.04 -3.14 3.59
CA TYR A 104 -14.47 -2.62 2.29
C TYR A 104 -14.82 -3.67 1.24
N LEU A 105 -14.20 -4.86 1.25
CA LEU A 105 -14.40 -5.86 0.18
C LEU A 105 -15.87 -6.27 -0.03
N PRO A 106 -16.69 -6.48 1.03
CA PRO A 106 -18.10 -6.85 0.83
C PRO A 106 -18.90 -5.78 0.08
N ILE A 107 -18.64 -4.51 0.39
CA ILE A 107 -19.32 -3.36 -0.21
C ILE A 107 -18.79 -3.13 -1.64
N TRP A 108 -17.47 -3.21 -1.80
CA TRP A 108 -16.78 -3.10 -3.08
C TRP A 108 -17.36 -4.05 -4.13
N LYS A 109 -17.48 -5.34 -3.80
CA LYS A 109 -18.03 -6.36 -4.72
C LYS A 109 -19.50 -6.13 -5.09
N LYS A 110 -20.26 -5.43 -4.23
CA LYS A 110 -21.67 -5.12 -4.47
C LYS A 110 -21.83 -3.90 -5.38
N ILE A 111 -20.99 -2.89 -5.18
CA ILE A 111 -21.16 -1.56 -5.78
C ILE A 111 -20.33 -1.39 -7.05
N VAL A 112 -19.12 -1.95 -7.12
CA VAL A 112 -18.20 -1.73 -8.25
C VAL A 112 -18.48 -2.70 -9.38
N GLN A 113 -18.45 -2.21 -10.62
CA GLN A 113 -18.64 -3.05 -11.82
C GLN A 113 -17.50 -4.06 -12.00
N GLU A 114 -17.83 -5.24 -12.55
CA GLU A 114 -16.84 -6.24 -12.94
C GLU A 114 -16.00 -5.78 -14.12
#